data_AF-A0A6I4A0B0-F1
#
_entry.id   AF-A0A6I4A0B0-F1
#
_cell.length_a   1.000
_cell.length_b   1.000
_cell.length_c   1.000
_cell.angle_alpha   90.00
_cell.angle_beta   90.00
_cell.angle_gamma   90.00
#
_symmetry.space_group_name_H-M   'P 1'
#
loop_
_entity.id
_entity.type
_entity.pdbx_description
1 polymer ?
#
loop_
_entity_poly.entity_id
_entity_poly.type
_entity_poly.pdbx_seq_one_letter_code
_entity_poly.pdbx_strand_id
1 'polypeptide(L)'
;MPRRRPAPSILLSAVAATVVMVPLAITGIPGIPGLTDEKPSAPELHTQPLAAVGGGQTVREIHQDTPFSLVALTASDFTGTSARVRAKRADGSWGPWYEVEAPDGVGEAHATTHGTEPVFVGRTTTVQIAVTRPAKAAATPPAADRPQGPGLGYRPVDVEKPLGPSMKAVLISPPQAPTDVQFQPTAVSAPNQPPNIISRAQWGANESVRCGQPVYDKGVRAAIVHHTAGSNDYAPEDSAGIVRSIYEYHTRELGWCDIAYNALVDKYGQVFEGRFGGLTRPVEGSHTGGFNVDTWGVAMLGDFDAVPPTPLQLKMTGRLIGWRLSLDHVNPLGSVVLTSAGGTFTHFPAGASPTLPTIFTHRDVGNTDCPGNAAYAAMGELRDIAASFTAPPGALSAMDMLRGGAIFDRWQAMGGASGPLGVATSPEAAADGHIRYATFDHGAMYWSPATGAQPLTGALYDAWGALGFERGALGLPTSGEISEPQWIVQNFQHGTLNFDRENGTVTRVIDGVPQELPPPPKQEPVQLERFSRIEMQS
;
A
#
# COMPACT_ATOMS: atom_id res chain seq x y z
N MET A 1 64.54 32.95 46.37
CA MET A 1 63.08 32.71 46.37
C MET A 1 62.34 34.02 46.15
N PRO A 2 61.75 34.24 44.96
CA PRO A 2 60.78 35.30 44.76
C PRO A 2 59.46 34.79 44.17
N ARG A 3 58.37 35.39 44.66
CA ARG A 3 56.96 35.20 44.30
C ARG A 3 56.74 35.29 42.78
N ARG A 4 55.99 34.34 42.21
CA ARG A 4 55.49 34.43 40.82
C ARG A 4 54.39 35.51 40.74
N ARG A 5 54.60 36.45 39.82
CA ARG A 5 53.64 37.49 39.39
C ARG A 5 52.57 36.87 38.47
N PRO A 6 51.33 37.41 38.45
CA PRO A 6 50.34 37.12 37.41
C PRO A 6 50.40 38.14 36.26
N ALA A 7 50.08 37.71 35.04
CA ALA A 7 49.66 38.55 33.91
C ALA A 7 49.22 37.65 32.73
N PRO A 8 48.46 38.13 31.73
CA PRO A 8 47.38 39.13 31.76
C PRO A 8 46.10 38.64 31.04
N SER A 9 45.01 39.40 31.23
CA SER A 9 43.76 39.33 30.48
C SER A 9 43.89 39.95 29.08
N ILE A 10 43.34 39.29 28.07
CA ILE A 10 43.07 39.83 26.73
C ILE A 10 41.56 39.72 26.46
N LEU A 11 40.93 40.87 26.20
CA LEU A 11 39.57 41.09 25.72
C LEU A 11 39.46 40.77 24.20
N LEU A 12 38.21 40.73 23.70
CA LEU A 12 37.71 40.62 22.30
C LEU A 12 37.37 39.17 21.85
N SER A 13 36.19 38.82 21.33
CA SER A 13 34.99 39.55 20.88
C SER A 13 33.79 38.59 20.88
N ALA A 14 32.64 39.00 21.39
CA ALA A 14 31.38 38.29 21.19
C ALA A 14 30.75 38.75 19.86
N VAL A 15 30.76 37.88 18.85
CA VAL A 15 29.92 38.02 17.64
C VAL A 15 29.43 36.63 17.22
N ALA A 16 28.10 36.47 17.28
CA ALA A 16 27.25 35.57 16.50
C ALA A 16 27.55 34.04 16.46
N ALA A 17 26.73 33.26 17.16
CA ALA A 17 26.31 31.92 16.70
C ALA A 17 25.02 31.45 17.41
N THR A 18 23.95 32.26 17.39
CA THR A 18 22.61 31.83 17.84
C THR A 18 21.82 31.11 16.74
N VAL A 19 22.49 30.51 15.74
CA VAL A 19 21.82 29.82 14.62
C VAL A 19 22.63 28.61 14.16
N VAL A 20 22.90 27.61 15.01
CA VAL A 20 23.23 26.24 14.56
C VAL A 20 22.87 25.22 15.65
N MET A 21 21.57 25.02 15.93
CA MET A 21 21.07 23.80 16.60
C MET A 21 19.73 23.37 15.99
N VAL A 22 19.64 23.49 14.66
CA VAL A 22 18.65 22.81 13.80
C VAL A 22 19.41 22.53 12.51
N PRO A 23 20.32 21.55 12.51
CA PRO A 23 19.96 20.24 11.96
C PRO A 23 20.82 19.10 12.56
N LEU A 24 20.39 18.50 13.67
CA LEU A 24 20.93 17.20 14.12
C LEU A 24 19.91 16.05 14.01
N ALA A 25 18.72 16.34 13.49
CA ALA A 25 17.68 15.36 13.16
C ALA A 25 17.68 14.94 11.67
N ILE A 26 18.66 15.39 10.88
CA ILE A 26 18.75 15.12 9.42
C ILE A 26 20.06 14.39 9.03
N THR A 27 21.09 14.43 9.87
CA THR A 27 22.36 13.71 9.62
C THR A 27 22.66 12.86 10.84
N GLY A 28 22.43 11.54 10.75
CA GLY A 28 22.62 10.59 11.84
C GLY A 28 23.98 10.70 12.54
N ILE A 29 24.03 10.20 13.78
CA ILE A 29 25.26 10.13 14.58
C ILE A 29 26.27 9.24 13.83
N PRO A 30 27.46 9.74 13.47
CA PRO A 30 28.46 8.91 12.80
C PRO A 30 29.10 7.98 13.84
N GLY A 31 28.98 6.66 13.65
CA GLY A 31 29.85 5.69 14.33
C GLY A 31 29.25 4.41 14.90
N ILE A 32 27.99 4.05 14.62
CA ILE A 32 27.48 2.69 14.92
C ILE A 32 27.55 1.84 13.66
N PRO A 33 28.40 0.79 13.59
CA PRO A 33 28.42 -0.12 12.45
C PRO A 33 27.11 -0.92 12.42
N GLY A 34 26.26 -0.70 11.41
CA GLY A 34 25.06 -1.51 11.17
C GLY A 34 23.78 -0.75 10.77
N LEU A 35 23.74 0.58 10.87
CA LEU A 35 22.61 1.40 10.41
C LEU A 35 23.06 2.27 9.24
N THR A 36 23.07 1.70 8.04
CA THR A 36 23.07 2.51 6.82
C THR A 36 21.63 2.86 6.48
N ASP A 37 21.29 4.15 6.49
CA ASP A 37 20.13 4.71 5.78
C ASP A 37 20.33 4.52 4.26
N GLU A 38 20.35 3.26 3.81
CA GLU A 38 20.33 2.96 2.39
C GLU A 38 18.89 3.15 1.91
N LYS A 39 18.66 4.29 1.23
CA LYS A 39 17.44 4.49 0.46
C LYS A 39 17.23 3.26 -0.43
N PRO A 40 16.05 2.60 -0.40
CA PRO A 40 15.80 1.44 -1.25
C PRO A 40 16.11 1.78 -2.70
N SER A 41 16.88 0.93 -3.39
CA SER A 41 17.25 1.16 -4.79
C SER A 41 16.00 1.18 -5.70
N ALA A 42 16.14 1.82 -6.86
CA ALA A 42 15.13 1.78 -7.92
C ALA A 42 15.02 0.35 -8.49
N PRO A 43 13.83 -0.14 -8.89
CA PRO A 43 13.71 -1.36 -9.67
C PRO A 43 14.50 -1.27 -10.98
N GLU A 44 15.08 -2.41 -11.39
CA GLU A 44 15.72 -2.53 -12.69
C GLU A 44 14.67 -2.95 -13.74
N LEU A 45 14.58 -2.20 -14.84
CA LEU A 45 13.65 -2.49 -15.95
C LEU A 45 14.46 -2.96 -17.15
N HIS A 46 14.20 -4.20 -17.59
CA HIS A 46 14.85 -4.82 -18.75
C HIS A 46 13.85 -5.13 -19.84
N THR A 47 14.02 -4.49 -21.00
CA THR A 47 13.09 -4.64 -22.12
C THR A 47 13.62 -5.61 -23.17
N GLN A 48 12.86 -6.68 -23.45
CA GLN A 48 13.19 -7.71 -24.42
C GLN A 48 12.16 -7.77 -25.57
N PRO A 49 12.58 -7.94 -26.84
CA PRO A 49 11.66 -8.03 -27.97
C PRO A 49 10.89 -9.36 -27.98
N LEU A 50 9.58 -9.31 -28.21
CA LEU A 50 8.75 -10.48 -28.48
C LEU A 50 8.68 -10.74 -29.99
N ALA A 51 9.64 -11.53 -30.46
CA ALA A 51 9.80 -11.86 -31.88
C ALA A 51 8.75 -12.86 -32.40
N ALA A 52 8.40 -12.73 -33.68
CA ALA A 52 7.53 -13.65 -34.42
C ALA A 52 6.14 -13.88 -33.79
N VAL A 53 5.54 -12.88 -33.14
CA VAL A 53 4.17 -12.90 -32.63
C VAL A 53 3.22 -12.57 -33.79
N GLY A 54 2.51 -13.57 -34.33
CA GLY A 54 1.58 -13.44 -35.46
C GLY A 54 0.10 -13.50 -35.07
N GLY A 55 -0.80 -13.55 -36.06
CA GLY A 55 -2.23 -13.79 -35.82
C GLY A 55 -2.51 -15.17 -35.21
N GLY A 56 -3.52 -15.26 -34.34
CA GLY A 56 -3.78 -16.44 -33.51
C GLY A 56 -3.04 -16.39 -32.17
N GLN A 57 -2.94 -17.53 -31.48
CA GLN A 57 -2.23 -17.62 -30.21
C GLN A 57 -0.77 -18.04 -30.44
N THR A 58 0.17 -17.29 -29.87
CA THR A 58 1.60 -17.63 -29.85
C THR A 58 2.11 -17.67 -28.43
N VAL A 59 2.96 -18.64 -28.09
CA VAL A 59 3.63 -18.72 -26.78
C VAL A 59 5.13 -18.49 -26.98
N ARG A 60 5.73 -17.63 -26.17
CA ARG A 60 7.16 -17.33 -26.17
C ARG A 60 7.72 -17.53 -24.78
N GLU A 61 8.87 -18.19 -24.70
CA GLU A 61 9.65 -18.29 -23.47
C GLU A 61 10.70 -17.18 -23.48
N ILE A 62 10.80 -16.46 -22.36
CA ILE A 62 11.79 -15.42 -22.15
C ILE A 62 12.64 -15.80 -20.94
N HIS A 63 13.96 -15.70 -21.10
CA HIS A 63 14.94 -15.97 -20.07
C HIS A 63 15.89 -14.79 -19.90
N GLN A 64 16.31 -14.54 -18.67
CA GLN A 64 17.48 -13.72 -18.37
C GLN A 64 18.19 -14.23 -17.11
N ASP A 65 19.50 -14.02 -17.03
CA ASP A 65 20.32 -14.51 -15.92
C ASP A 65 19.96 -13.80 -14.59
N THR A 66 19.62 -12.52 -14.65
CA THR A 66 19.21 -11.73 -13.47
C THR A 66 17.76 -12.04 -13.10
N PRO A 67 17.46 -12.50 -11.87
CA PRO A 67 16.09 -12.76 -11.46
C PRO A 67 15.22 -11.50 -11.49
N PHE A 68 13.99 -11.64 -11.96
CA PHE A 68 12.95 -10.61 -12.00
C PHE A 68 11.67 -11.16 -11.36
N SER A 69 10.70 -10.29 -11.06
CA SER A 69 9.44 -10.73 -10.45
C SER A 69 8.19 -10.07 -10.99
N LEU A 70 8.29 -9.06 -11.86
CA LEU A 70 7.16 -8.57 -12.63
C LEU A 70 7.43 -8.60 -14.13
N VAL A 71 6.35 -8.74 -14.90
CA VAL A 71 6.35 -8.72 -16.36
C VAL A 71 5.25 -7.81 -16.86
N ALA A 72 5.59 -6.86 -17.71
CA ALA A 72 4.62 -6.09 -18.50
C ALA A 72 4.89 -6.26 -19.99
N LEU A 73 3.92 -5.89 -20.81
CA LEU A 73 4.06 -5.83 -22.27
C LEU A 73 3.95 -4.40 -22.74
N THR A 74 4.74 -4.02 -23.73
CA THR A 74 4.58 -2.74 -24.43
C THR A 74 4.48 -2.97 -25.93
N ALA A 75 3.65 -2.17 -26.60
CA ALA A 75 3.47 -2.19 -28.04
C ALA A 75 2.99 -0.83 -28.54
N SER A 76 3.13 -0.57 -29.84
CA SER A 76 2.55 0.62 -30.47
C SER A 76 1.05 0.49 -30.72
N ASP A 77 0.49 -0.72 -30.62
CA ASP A 77 -0.93 -1.02 -30.78
C ASP A 77 -1.26 -2.38 -30.12
N PHE A 78 -2.30 -2.40 -29.28
CA PHE A 78 -2.85 -3.60 -28.65
C PHE A 78 -4.25 -3.98 -29.18
N THR A 79 -4.74 -3.33 -30.25
CA THR A 79 -6.10 -3.54 -30.77
C THR A 79 -6.39 -5.03 -31.02
N GLY A 80 -7.43 -5.55 -30.36
CA GLY A 80 -7.85 -6.95 -30.46
C GLY A 80 -6.82 -7.96 -29.97
N THR A 81 -5.85 -7.54 -29.16
CA THR A 81 -4.77 -8.38 -28.64
C THR A 81 -5.01 -8.65 -27.16
N SER A 82 -4.92 -9.93 -26.76
CA SER A 82 -4.87 -10.32 -25.35
C SER A 82 -3.58 -11.04 -25.04
N ALA A 83 -3.13 -11.01 -23.80
CA ALA A 83 -1.90 -11.68 -23.41
C ALA A 83 -2.00 -12.27 -22.00
N ARG A 84 -1.28 -13.37 -21.79
CA ARG A 84 -1.10 -14.01 -20.50
C ARG A 84 0.36 -14.27 -20.22
N VAL A 85 0.75 -14.24 -18.95
CA VAL A 85 2.09 -14.58 -18.50
C VAL A 85 2.05 -15.69 -17.44
N ARG A 86 3.07 -16.56 -17.44
CA ARG A 86 3.33 -17.50 -16.34
C ARG A 86 4.83 -17.61 -16.07
N ALA A 87 5.21 -17.80 -14.82
CA ALA A 87 6.59 -18.00 -14.43
C ALA A 87 6.96 -19.47 -14.27
N LYS A 88 8.24 -19.77 -14.53
CA LYS A 88 8.85 -21.04 -14.17
C LYS A 88 9.27 -20.98 -12.70
N ARG A 89 8.86 -21.98 -11.92
CA ARG A 89 9.24 -22.13 -10.51
C ARG A 89 10.66 -22.71 -10.39
N ALA A 90 11.25 -22.59 -9.21
CA ALA A 90 12.59 -23.11 -8.91
C ALA A 90 12.69 -24.65 -9.08
N ASP A 91 11.58 -25.37 -8.89
CA ASP A 91 11.49 -26.82 -9.11
C ASP A 91 11.37 -27.21 -10.60
N GLY A 92 11.38 -26.22 -11.51
CA GLY A 92 11.25 -26.40 -12.95
C GLY A 92 9.82 -26.50 -13.47
N SER A 93 8.81 -26.53 -12.60
CA SER A 93 7.39 -26.54 -12.96
C SER A 93 6.92 -25.16 -13.44
N TRP A 94 5.80 -25.13 -14.19
CA TRP A 94 5.17 -23.89 -14.63
C TRP A 94 4.06 -23.45 -13.68
N GLY A 95 4.02 -22.16 -13.39
CA GLY A 95 2.93 -21.49 -12.69
C GLY A 95 1.60 -21.48 -13.46
N PRO A 96 0.51 -21.04 -12.81
CA PRO A 96 -0.73 -20.73 -13.52
C PRO A 96 -0.49 -19.57 -14.49
N TRP A 97 -1.43 -19.40 -15.43
CA TRP A 97 -1.45 -18.24 -16.32
C TRP A 97 -2.15 -17.07 -15.64
N TYR A 98 -1.57 -15.88 -15.75
CA TYR A 98 -2.14 -14.61 -15.33
C TYR A 98 -2.44 -13.77 -16.57
N GLU A 99 -3.63 -13.17 -16.65
CA GLU A 99 -3.97 -12.24 -17.72
C GLU A 99 -3.17 -10.94 -17.56
N VAL A 100 -2.78 -10.36 -18.69
CA VAL A 100 -1.98 -9.15 -18.76
C VAL A 100 -2.87 -8.07 -19.38
N GLU A 101 -3.41 -7.21 -18.52
CA GLU A 101 -4.43 -6.20 -18.91
C GLU A 101 -3.78 -4.90 -19.40
N ALA A 102 -4.36 -4.26 -20.41
CA ALA A 102 -3.96 -2.93 -20.82
C ALA A 102 -4.37 -1.90 -19.74
N PRO A 103 -3.50 -0.93 -19.37
CA PRO A 103 -3.93 0.21 -18.59
C PRO A 103 -4.91 1.05 -19.41
N ASP A 104 -6.10 1.26 -18.86
CA ASP A 104 -7.10 2.14 -19.45
C ASP A 104 -6.84 3.58 -18.96
N GLY A 105 -5.79 4.20 -19.54
CA GLY A 105 -5.41 5.58 -19.30
C GLY A 105 -4.29 6.02 -20.23
N VAL A 106 -4.42 7.20 -20.85
CA VAL A 106 -3.24 7.94 -21.32
C VAL A 106 -2.83 8.82 -20.16
N GLY A 107 -1.63 8.62 -19.61
CA GLY A 107 -1.07 9.60 -18.69
C GLY A 107 -1.06 11.00 -19.34
N GLU A 108 -0.82 12.02 -18.53
CA GLU A 108 -0.83 13.44 -18.97
C GLU A 108 0.14 13.75 -20.13
N ALA A 109 1.08 12.85 -20.44
CA ALA A 109 1.98 12.95 -21.58
C ALA A 109 1.46 12.17 -22.82
N HIS A 110 1.69 12.72 -24.01
CA HIS A 110 1.46 12.05 -25.30
C HIS A 110 2.41 10.86 -25.50
N ALA A 111 2.22 9.79 -24.75
CA ALA A 111 2.98 8.55 -24.91
C ALA A 111 2.61 7.88 -26.24
N THR A 112 3.62 7.59 -27.06
CA THR A 112 3.49 6.84 -28.33
C THR A 112 3.58 5.33 -28.13
N THR A 113 3.85 4.90 -26.90
CA THR A 113 3.97 3.50 -26.50
C THR A 113 2.79 3.18 -25.58
N HIS A 114 2.03 2.15 -25.93
CA HIS A 114 1.00 1.58 -25.08
C HIS A 114 1.60 0.46 -24.25
N GLY A 115 1.05 0.24 -23.05
CA GLY A 115 1.51 -0.75 -22.10
C GLY A 115 0.46 -1.79 -21.74
N THR A 116 0.82 -2.67 -20.82
CA THR A 116 -0.07 -3.46 -19.98
C THR A 116 0.29 -3.17 -18.53
N GLU A 117 -0.61 -3.35 -17.56
CA GLU A 117 -0.22 -3.33 -16.15
C GLU A 117 0.86 -4.40 -15.91
N PRO A 118 1.88 -4.12 -15.06
CA PRO A 118 2.92 -5.10 -14.75
C PRO A 118 2.37 -6.17 -13.83
N VAL A 119 2.43 -7.42 -14.29
CA VAL A 119 1.96 -8.60 -13.57
C VAL A 119 3.10 -9.14 -12.70
N PHE A 120 2.90 -9.17 -11.38
CA PHE A 120 3.79 -9.92 -10.48
C PHE A 120 3.67 -11.42 -10.80
N VAL A 121 4.79 -12.13 -10.95
CA VAL A 121 4.81 -13.58 -11.28
C VAL A 121 5.61 -14.41 -10.28
N GLY A 122 6.04 -13.80 -9.18
CA GLY A 122 7.03 -14.37 -8.28
C GLY A 122 8.46 -14.27 -8.83
N ARG A 123 9.46 -14.41 -7.96
CA ARG A 123 10.87 -14.32 -8.35
C ARG A 123 11.24 -15.48 -9.28
N THR A 124 11.62 -15.16 -10.51
CA THR A 124 12.01 -16.13 -11.53
C THR A 124 13.10 -15.58 -12.45
N THR A 125 13.74 -16.46 -13.21
CA THR A 125 14.62 -16.09 -14.33
C THR A 125 13.96 -16.38 -15.68
N THR A 126 12.78 -17.02 -15.68
CA THR A 126 12.15 -17.52 -16.90
C THR A 126 10.63 -17.40 -16.85
N VAL A 127 10.04 -16.82 -17.88
CA VAL A 127 8.58 -16.73 -18.07
C VAL A 127 8.15 -17.24 -19.42
N GLN A 128 6.89 -17.64 -19.52
CA GLN A 128 6.20 -17.81 -20.79
C GLN A 128 5.14 -16.74 -20.95
N ILE A 129 5.06 -16.18 -22.15
CA ILE A 129 4.10 -15.15 -22.54
C ILE A 129 3.28 -15.71 -23.70
N ALA A 130 1.98 -15.86 -23.48
CA ALA A 130 1.02 -16.24 -24.51
C ALA A 130 0.35 -14.97 -25.03
N VAL A 131 0.46 -14.68 -26.34
CA VAL A 131 -0.19 -13.53 -26.98
C VAL A 131 -1.19 -14.03 -28.01
N THR A 132 -2.42 -13.58 -27.92
CA THR A 132 -3.50 -13.86 -28.88
C THR A 132 -3.79 -12.60 -29.68
N ARG A 133 -3.69 -12.67 -31.00
CA ARG A 133 -3.96 -11.53 -31.92
C ARG A 133 -5.02 -11.88 -32.96
N PRO A 134 -5.66 -10.87 -33.59
CA PRO A 134 -6.59 -11.11 -34.69
C PRO A 134 -5.92 -11.91 -35.81
N ALA A 135 -6.64 -12.83 -36.45
CA ALA A 135 -6.06 -13.79 -37.41
C ALA A 135 -5.31 -13.14 -38.60
N LYS A 136 -5.63 -11.88 -38.93
CA LYS A 136 -4.99 -11.12 -40.02
C LYS A 136 -3.85 -10.21 -39.57
N ALA A 137 -3.46 -10.25 -38.29
CA ALA A 137 -2.47 -9.34 -37.74
C ALA A 137 -1.05 -9.68 -38.22
N ALA A 138 -0.30 -8.68 -38.71
CA ALA A 138 1.05 -8.86 -39.25
C ALA A 138 2.02 -9.36 -38.17
N ALA A 139 2.85 -10.36 -38.48
CA ALA A 139 3.81 -10.93 -37.55
C ALA A 139 4.88 -9.91 -37.15
N THR A 140 5.30 -9.92 -35.88
CA THR A 140 6.46 -9.13 -35.45
C THR A 140 7.74 -9.69 -36.09
N PRO A 141 8.71 -8.83 -36.48
CA PRO A 141 9.95 -9.30 -37.08
C PRO A 141 10.69 -10.27 -36.14
N PRO A 142 11.48 -11.23 -36.69
CA PRO A 142 12.39 -12.03 -35.88
C PRO A 142 13.37 -11.11 -35.12
N ALA A 143 13.76 -11.51 -33.91
CA ALA A 143 14.84 -10.83 -33.20
C ALA A 143 16.10 -10.97 -34.07
N ALA A 144 16.74 -9.85 -34.41
CA ALA A 144 17.97 -9.91 -35.16
C ALA A 144 19.00 -10.69 -34.33
N ASP A 145 19.46 -11.83 -34.84
CA ASP A 145 20.60 -12.54 -34.28
C ASP A 145 21.77 -11.56 -34.22
N ARG A 146 22.24 -11.23 -33.01
CA ARG A 146 23.52 -10.54 -32.86
C ARG A 146 24.60 -11.51 -33.34
N PRO A 147 25.38 -11.18 -34.38
CA PRO A 147 26.54 -12.00 -34.71
C PRO A 147 27.54 -11.90 -33.55
N GLN A 148 27.93 -13.04 -32.98
CA GLN A 148 29.16 -13.10 -32.19
C GLN A 148 30.32 -12.84 -33.15
N GLY A 149 31.07 -11.77 -32.90
CA GLY A 149 32.10 -11.28 -33.82
C GLY A 149 33.20 -12.29 -34.13
N PRO A 150 33.93 -12.05 -35.22
CA PRO A 150 35.29 -11.56 -35.01
C PRO A 150 35.49 -10.21 -35.74
N GLY A 151 36.13 -9.27 -35.04
CA GLY A 151 36.13 -7.87 -35.45
C GLY A 151 36.87 -7.58 -36.75
N LEU A 152 36.39 -6.57 -37.47
CA LEU A 152 37.17 -5.66 -38.32
C LEU A 152 36.39 -4.33 -38.37
N GLY A 153 37.04 -3.24 -37.96
CA GLY A 153 36.42 -1.93 -37.78
C GLY A 153 35.85 -1.33 -39.07
N TYR A 154 34.53 -1.47 -39.25
CA TYR A 154 33.75 -0.68 -40.20
C TYR A 154 32.40 -0.32 -39.58
N ARG A 155 32.02 0.97 -39.64
CA ARG A 155 30.74 1.50 -39.18
C ARG A 155 29.94 1.93 -40.42
N PRO A 156 28.88 1.21 -40.84
CA PRO A 156 27.92 1.75 -41.77
C PRO A 156 26.93 2.64 -41.01
N VAL A 157 26.91 3.90 -41.43
CA VAL A 157 25.87 4.88 -41.15
C VAL A 157 24.61 4.45 -41.90
N ASP A 158 23.47 4.49 -41.21
CA ASP A 158 22.11 4.35 -41.72
C ASP A 158 21.78 3.08 -42.52
N VAL A 159 21.25 2.08 -41.83
CA VAL A 159 20.20 1.21 -42.40
C VAL A 159 18.98 1.28 -41.49
N GLU A 160 18.03 2.05 -42.00
CA GLU A 160 16.62 2.23 -41.68
C GLU A 160 15.97 1.34 -40.60
N LYS A 161 15.32 2.03 -39.66
CA LYS A 161 14.31 1.51 -38.74
C LYS A 161 13.22 0.72 -39.50
N PRO A 162 12.85 -0.49 -39.07
CA PRO A 162 11.52 -1.00 -39.34
C PRO A 162 10.51 -0.20 -38.51
N LEU A 163 9.68 0.61 -39.17
CA LEU A 163 8.44 1.14 -38.63
C LEU A 163 7.35 0.05 -38.76
N GLY A 164 7.04 -0.64 -37.66
CA GLY A 164 5.98 -1.67 -37.52
C GLY A 164 6.04 -2.35 -36.14
N PRO A 165 4.92 -2.83 -35.55
CA PRO A 165 4.73 -2.90 -34.10
C PRO A 165 5.67 -3.90 -33.45
N SER A 166 6.70 -3.42 -32.75
CA SER A 166 7.54 -4.30 -31.93
C SER A 166 6.89 -4.42 -30.55
N MET A 167 6.22 -5.56 -30.31
CA MET A 167 5.80 -5.91 -28.96
C MET A 167 7.06 -6.27 -28.15
N LYS A 168 7.13 -5.80 -26.91
CA LYS A 168 8.25 -6.03 -26.00
C LYS A 168 7.74 -6.49 -24.65
N ALA A 169 8.50 -7.35 -23.98
CA ALA A 169 8.31 -7.66 -22.58
C ALA A 169 9.24 -6.79 -21.73
N VAL A 170 8.71 -6.17 -20.69
CA VAL A 170 9.46 -5.43 -19.68
C VAL A 170 9.55 -6.30 -18.43
N LEU A 171 10.74 -6.76 -18.11
CA LEU A 171 11.05 -7.59 -16.94
C LEU A 171 11.53 -6.66 -15.82
N ILE A 172 10.86 -6.69 -14.67
CA ILE A 172 11.13 -5.76 -13.57
C ILE A 172 11.66 -6.52 -12.35
N SER A 173 12.80 -6.07 -11.86
CA SER A 173 13.49 -6.62 -10.70
C SER A 173 13.41 -5.61 -9.54
N PRO A 174 12.45 -5.74 -8.61
CA PRO A 174 12.42 -4.92 -7.42
C PRO A 174 13.62 -5.28 -6.52
N PRO A 175 14.27 -4.30 -5.88
CA PRO A 175 15.26 -4.61 -4.86
C PRO A 175 14.58 -5.23 -3.64
N GLN A 176 15.30 -6.10 -2.95
CA GLN A 176 14.83 -6.69 -1.70
C GLN A 176 14.58 -5.56 -0.69
N ALA A 177 13.36 -5.49 -0.16
CA ALA A 177 13.08 -4.59 0.94
C ALA A 177 13.91 -5.05 2.16
N PRO A 178 14.51 -4.12 2.93
CA PRO A 178 15.05 -4.48 4.23
C PRO A 178 13.97 -5.16 5.07
N THR A 179 14.33 -6.25 5.73
CA THR A 179 13.46 -7.03 6.63
C THR A 179 12.84 -6.22 7.76
N ASP A 180 13.36 -5.01 7.99
CA ASP A 180 13.06 -4.16 9.13
C ASP A 180 11.88 -3.22 8.87
N VAL A 181 11.35 -3.19 7.63
CA VAL A 181 10.07 -2.56 7.33
C VAL A 181 8.93 -3.56 7.56
N GLN A 182 8.93 -4.21 8.71
CA GLN A 182 7.77 -4.98 9.15
C GLN A 182 6.65 -3.99 9.48
N PHE A 183 5.75 -3.82 8.50
CA PHE A 183 4.53 -3.08 8.70
C PHE A 183 3.65 -3.82 9.70
N GLN A 184 3.58 -3.25 10.90
CA GLN A 184 2.63 -3.64 11.92
C GLN A 184 1.25 -3.11 11.50
N PRO A 185 0.27 -3.96 11.19
CA PRO A 185 -1.10 -3.49 11.12
C PRO A 185 -1.46 -2.96 12.52
N THR A 186 -1.82 -1.68 12.60
CA THR A 186 -2.39 -1.14 13.82
C THR A 186 -3.71 -1.87 14.07
N ALA A 187 -3.78 -2.62 15.17
CA ALA A 187 -4.98 -3.38 15.54
C ALA A 187 -6.20 -2.49 15.87
N VAL A 188 -6.09 -1.16 15.76
CA VAL A 188 -7.18 -0.22 16.08
C VAL A 188 -7.11 0.98 15.17
N SER A 189 -8.23 1.36 14.58
CA SER A 189 -8.56 2.80 14.57
C SER A 189 -10.08 2.97 14.52
N ALA A 190 -10.54 4.00 15.23
CA ALA A 190 -11.95 4.32 15.37
C ALA A 190 -12.61 4.61 14.01
N PRO A 191 -13.95 4.52 13.92
CA PRO A 191 -14.70 5.02 12.76
C PRO A 191 -14.27 6.46 12.39
N ASN A 192 -14.26 6.79 11.10
CA ASN A 192 -13.79 8.07 10.55
C ASN A 192 -12.29 8.42 10.72
N GLN A 193 -11.44 7.51 11.18
CA GLN A 193 -9.98 7.69 11.09
C GLN A 193 -9.39 7.04 9.84
N PRO A 194 -8.35 7.64 9.23
CA PRO A 194 -7.63 7.00 8.14
C PRO A 194 -7.12 5.63 8.59
N PRO A 195 -7.13 4.61 7.73
CA PRO A 195 -6.32 3.43 7.99
C PRO A 195 -4.84 3.81 8.10
N ASN A 196 -4.02 2.95 8.70
CA ASN A 196 -2.58 3.15 8.64
C ASN A 196 -2.14 3.12 7.17
N ILE A 197 -1.48 4.19 6.73
CA ILE A 197 -1.07 4.39 5.34
C ILE A 197 0.45 4.42 5.27
N ILE A 198 0.98 3.60 4.37
CA ILE A 198 2.36 3.59 3.95
C ILE A 198 2.53 4.72 2.95
N SER A 199 3.13 5.81 3.40
CA SER A 199 3.41 6.99 2.57
C SER A 199 4.38 6.68 1.44
N ARG A 200 4.38 7.54 0.43
CA ARG A 200 5.33 7.49 -0.70
C ARG A 200 6.79 7.39 -0.27
N ALA A 201 7.18 8.14 0.76
CA ALA A 201 8.53 8.05 1.32
C ALA A 201 8.83 6.68 1.93
N GLN A 202 7.88 6.08 2.66
CA GLN A 202 8.06 4.80 3.34
C GLN A 202 8.18 3.62 2.37
N TRP A 203 7.41 3.58 1.29
CA TRP A 203 7.56 2.52 0.29
C TRP A 203 8.68 2.79 -0.73
N GLY A 204 9.32 3.97 -0.67
CA GLY A 204 10.50 4.32 -1.46
C GLY A 204 10.20 4.87 -2.84
N ALA A 205 9.17 5.71 -2.97
CA ALA A 205 8.85 6.42 -4.20
C ALA A 205 10.04 7.27 -4.68
N ASN A 206 10.43 7.11 -5.94
CA ASN A 206 11.45 7.96 -6.54
C ASN A 206 10.83 9.23 -7.11
N GLU A 207 10.60 10.24 -6.27
CA GLU A 207 9.94 11.49 -6.70
C GLU A 207 10.66 12.26 -7.83
N SER A 208 11.90 11.90 -8.19
CA SER A 208 12.61 12.54 -9.30
C SER A 208 12.12 12.10 -10.69
N VAL A 209 11.42 10.95 -10.79
CA VAL A 209 10.82 10.49 -12.07
C VAL A 209 9.36 10.93 -12.23
N ARG A 210 8.78 11.55 -11.20
CA ARG A 210 7.45 12.18 -11.29
C ARG A 210 7.52 13.44 -12.15
N CYS A 211 6.50 13.68 -12.97
CA CYS A 211 6.30 14.96 -13.63
C CYS A 211 4.98 15.61 -13.21
N GLY A 212 4.72 16.82 -13.72
CA GLY A 212 3.47 17.53 -13.46
C GLY A 212 3.29 18.01 -12.00
N GLN A 213 2.24 18.79 -11.80
CA GLN A 213 1.70 19.08 -10.48
C GLN A 213 0.40 18.29 -10.33
N PRO A 214 0.05 17.85 -9.10
CA PRO A 214 -1.21 17.17 -8.88
C PRO A 214 -2.39 18.04 -9.31
N VAL A 215 -3.31 17.44 -10.07
CA VAL A 215 -4.61 18.01 -10.40
C VAL A 215 -5.58 17.72 -9.25
N TYR A 216 -6.32 18.72 -8.82
CA TYR A 216 -7.32 18.59 -7.77
C TYR A 216 -8.70 18.89 -8.33
N ASP A 217 -9.60 17.92 -8.18
CA ASP A 217 -11.01 18.08 -8.50
C ASP A 217 -11.72 18.94 -7.46
N LYS A 218 -12.99 19.25 -7.72
CA LYS A 218 -13.82 20.01 -6.77
C LYS A 218 -14.19 19.19 -5.52
N GLY A 219 -14.11 17.87 -5.61
CA GLY A 219 -14.38 16.91 -4.54
C GLY A 219 -14.45 15.51 -5.11
N VAL A 220 -14.29 14.48 -4.27
CA VAL A 220 -14.52 13.10 -4.69
C VAL A 220 -16.02 12.81 -4.62
N ARG A 221 -16.58 12.27 -5.70
CA ARG A 221 -18.00 11.88 -5.79
C ARG A 221 -18.20 10.36 -5.85
N ALA A 222 -17.15 9.62 -6.17
CA ALA A 222 -17.20 8.17 -6.31
C ALA A 222 -15.83 7.52 -6.11
N ALA A 223 -15.80 6.23 -5.79
CA ALA A 223 -14.59 5.43 -5.75
C ALA A 223 -14.63 4.32 -6.80
N ILE A 224 -13.50 4.08 -7.46
CA ILE A 224 -13.35 3.02 -8.48
C ILE A 224 -12.38 1.97 -7.95
N VAL A 225 -12.84 0.72 -7.85
CA VAL A 225 -12.04 -0.41 -7.40
C VAL A 225 -11.38 -1.09 -8.58
N HIS A 226 -10.08 -1.33 -8.43
CA HIS A 226 -9.21 -2.01 -9.40
C HIS A 226 -8.53 -3.23 -8.78
N HIS A 227 -7.98 -4.08 -9.63
CA HIS A 227 -6.91 -5.02 -9.27
C HIS A 227 -5.63 -4.68 -10.04
N THR A 228 -4.49 -5.22 -9.63
CA THR A 228 -3.23 -5.06 -10.38
C THR A 228 -2.99 -6.20 -11.38
N ALA A 229 -3.91 -7.17 -11.47
CA ALA A 229 -3.80 -8.39 -12.26
C ALA A 229 -2.52 -9.22 -12.00
N GLY A 230 -1.92 -9.06 -10.81
CA GLY A 230 -0.67 -9.71 -10.41
C GLY A 230 -0.89 -11.06 -9.74
N SER A 231 0.11 -11.94 -9.74
CA SER A 231 0.11 -13.16 -8.91
C SER A 231 -0.19 -12.82 -7.45
N ASN A 232 -1.03 -13.65 -6.83
CA ASN A 232 -1.35 -13.54 -5.41
C ASN A 232 -0.27 -14.17 -4.51
N ASP A 233 0.79 -14.76 -5.07
CA ASP A 233 1.84 -15.50 -4.34
C ASP A 233 3.02 -14.61 -3.88
N TYR A 234 2.74 -13.41 -3.37
CA TYR A 234 3.76 -12.52 -2.78
C TYR A 234 3.74 -12.54 -1.25
N ALA A 235 4.85 -12.23 -0.60
CA ALA A 235 4.99 -12.06 0.85
C ALA A 235 4.75 -10.57 1.26
N PRO A 236 4.43 -10.23 2.53
CA PRO A 236 4.16 -8.85 2.90
C PRO A 236 5.33 -7.90 2.64
N GLU A 237 6.57 -8.40 2.77
CA GLU A 237 7.80 -7.67 2.43
C GLU A 237 7.94 -7.34 0.94
N ASP A 238 7.26 -8.07 0.05
CA ASP A 238 7.30 -7.82 -1.39
C ASP A 238 6.40 -6.66 -1.82
N SER A 239 5.36 -6.33 -1.04
CA SER A 239 4.31 -5.38 -1.42
C SER A 239 4.84 -4.01 -1.81
N ALA A 240 5.77 -3.44 -1.02
CA ALA A 240 6.39 -2.15 -1.34
C ALA A 240 7.22 -2.20 -2.64
N GLY A 241 7.89 -3.33 -2.90
CA GLY A 241 8.64 -3.57 -4.13
C GLY A 241 7.73 -3.66 -5.35
N ILE A 242 6.56 -4.30 -5.21
CA ILE A 242 5.53 -4.38 -6.25
C ILE A 242 4.99 -2.97 -6.57
N VAL A 243 4.60 -2.20 -5.55
CA VAL A 243 4.10 -0.82 -5.73
C VAL A 243 5.14 0.07 -6.43
N ARG A 244 6.41 -0.02 -6.02
CA ARG A 244 7.51 0.74 -6.66
C ARG A 244 7.71 0.34 -8.12
N SER A 245 7.57 -0.95 -8.43
CA SER A 245 7.69 -1.47 -9.79
C SER A 245 6.56 -0.95 -10.70
N ILE A 246 5.32 -0.92 -10.19
CA ILE A 246 4.18 -0.31 -10.89
C ILE A 246 4.44 1.17 -11.16
N TYR A 247 4.88 1.92 -10.13
CA TYR A 247 5.20 3.34 -10.26
C TYR A 247 6.27 3.62 -11.32
N GLU A 248 7.39 2.89 -11.29
CA GLU A 248 8.47 3.08 -12.26
C GLU A 248 8.09 2.64 -13.66
N TYR A 249 7.28 1.59 -13.81
CA TYR A 249 6.75 1.21 -15.11
C TYR A 249 5.85 2.30 -15.71
N HIS A 250 4.90 2.81 -14.93
CA HIS A 250 4.02 3.92 -15.36
C HIS A 250 4.81 5.16 -15.77
N THR A 251 5.81 5.54 -14.98
CA THR A 251 6.56 6.78 -15.22
C THR A 251 7.63 6.65 -16.31
N ARG A 252 8.40 5.56 -16.32
CA ARG A 252 9.57 5.41 -17.18
C ARG A 252 9.28 4.74 -18.51
N GLU A 253 8.35 3.79 -18.55
CA GLU A 253 8.02 3.05 -19.78
C GLU A 253 6.75 3.59 -20.45
N LEU A 254 5.72 3.92 -19.68
CA LEU A 254 4.48 4.49 -20.24
C LEU A 254 4.50 6.02 -20.32
N GLY A 255 5.50 6.66 -19.73
CA GLY A 255 5.66 8.12 -19.76
C GLY A 255 4.60 8.88 -18.98
N TRP A 256 3.87 8.24 -18.08
CA TRP A 256 2.89 8.90 -17.23
C TRP A 256 3.58 9.75 -16.17
N CYS A 257 2.92 10.78 -15.67
CA CYS A 257 3.55 11.65 -14.67
C CYS A 257 3.65 11.02 -13.28
N ASP A 258 2.83 10.03 -12.95
CA ASP A 258 2.85 9.33 -11.66
C ASP A 258 2.15 7.95 -11.80
N ILE A 259 2.10 7.18 -10.72
CA ILE A 259 1.24 6.00 -10.62
C ILE A 259 -0.24 6.40 -10.81
N ALA A 260 -1.02 5.60 -11.53
CA ALA A 260 -2.40 5.93 -11.89
C ALA A 260 -3.37 5.98 -10.71
N TYR A 261 -3.21 5.05 -9.77
CA TYR A 261 -4.14 4.85 -8.66
C TYR A 261 -3.86 5.83 -7.52
N ASN A 262 -4.90 6.30 -6.85
CA ASN A 262 -4.74 7.15 -5.66
C ASN A 262 -4.19 6.36 -4.48
N ALA A 263 -4.58 5.10 -4.34
CA ALA A 263 -4.08 4.21 -3.31
C ALA A 263 -4.04 2.75 -3.78
N LEU A 264 -3.25 1.93 -3.10
CA LEU A 264 -3.17 0.50 -3.34
C LEU A 264 -3.30 -0.28 -2.03
N VAL A 265 -3.91 -1.47 -2.06
CA VAL A 265 -4.14 -2.30 -0.86
C VAL A 265 -3.73 -3.75 -1.12
N ASP A 266 -2.89 -4.31 -0.27
CA ASP A 266 -2.41 -5.68 -0.41
C ASP A 266 -3.24 -6.73 0.36
N LYS A 267 -2.97 -8.01 0.11
CA LYS A 267 -3.66 -9.13 0.75
C LYS A 267 -3.44 -9.25 2.27
N TYR A 268 -2.46 -8.51 2.81
CA TYR A 268 -2.10 -8.45 4.22
C TYR A 268 -2.70 -7.23 4.93
N GLY A 269 -3.45 -6.38 4.20
CA GLY A 269 -4.11 -5.19 4.72
C GLY A 269 -3.22 -3.95 4.77
N GLN A 270 -2.04 -3.98 4.16
CA GLN A 270 -1.18 -2.81 4.00
C GLN A 270 -1.79 -1.86 2.95
N VAL A 271 -1.93 -0.60 3.32
CA VAL A 271 -2.45 0.46 2.44
C VAL A 271 -1.30 1.36 2.02
N PHE A 272 -1.11 1.55 0.72
CA PHE A 272 -0.06 2.37 0.15
C PHE A 272 -0.65 3.65 -0.45
N GLU A 273 -0.03 4.79 -0.13
CA GLU A 273 -0.26 6.03 -0.85
C GLU A 273 0.24 5.88 -2.29
N GLY A 274 -0.68 6.00 -3.25
CA GLY A 274 -0.38 5.96 -4.68
C GLY A 274 -0.05 7.36 -5.18
N ARG A 275 -0.93 7.94 -5.99
CA ARG A 275 -0.71 9.21 -6.70
C ARG A 275 -0.39 10.38 -5.75
N PHE A 276 0.67 11.15 -6.08
CA PHE A 276 1.12 12.30 -5.32
C PHE A 276 0.06 13.41 -5.28
N GLY A 277 -0.02 14.12 -4.15
CA GLY A 277 -0.96 15.24 -3.95
C GLY A 277 -1.71 15.17 -2.62
N GLY A 278 -1.66 14.03 -1.94
CA GLY A 278 -2.18 13.81 -0.59
C GLY A 278 -3.57 13.18 -0.57
N LEU A 279 -3.73 12.13 0.25
CA LEU A 279 -4.94 11.29 0.31
C LEU A 279 -6.17 11.97 0.93
N THR A 280 -5.98 13.09 1.64
CA THR A 280 -7.08 13.91 2.16
C THR A 280 -7.65 14.88 1.12
N ARG A 281 -7.02 14.99 -0.06
CA ARG A 281 -7.43 15.91 -1.12
C ARG A 281 -8.02 15.14 -2.32
N PRO A 282 -8.89 15.78 -3.12
CA PRO A 282 -9.49 15.16 -4.30
C PRO A 282 -8.50 15.14 -5.48
N VAL A 283 -7.41 14.38 -5.34
CA VAL A 283 -6.40 14.23 -6.39
C VAL A 283 -6.98 13.43 -7.54
N GLU A 284 -7.01 14.00 -8.75
CA GLU A 284 -7.47 13.27 -9.95
C GLU A 284 -6.46 12.16 -10.28
N GLY A 285 -6.96 10.94 -10.54
CA GLY A 285 -6.16 9.78 -10.93
C GLY A 285 -5.87 9.68 -12.44
N SER A 286 -5.26 8.58 -12.86
CA SER A 286 -5.18 8.17 -14.27
C SER A 286 -5.56 6.71 -14.46
N HIS A 287 -6.40 6.20 -13.57
CA HIS A 287 -6.74 4.78 -13.45
C HIS A 287 -7.93 4.34 -14.30
N THR A 288 -8.78 5.27 -14.74
CA THR A 288 -10.01 4.94 -15.47
C THR A 288 -10.29 5.98 -16.55
N GLY A 289 -9.75 5.73 -17.74
CA GLY A 289 -9.95 6.57 -18.92
C GLY A 289 -11.43 6.85 -19.17
N GLY A 290 -11.77 8.13 -19.32
CA GLY A 290 -13.15 8.59 -19.45
C GLY A 290 -13.83 8.95 -18.14
N PHE A 291 -13.35 8.48 -16.98
CA PHE A 291 -13.99 8.67 -15.67
C PHE A 291 -13.01 9.04 -14.54
N ASN A 292 -11.82 9.58 -14.83
CA ASN A 292 -10.87 9.99 -13.78
C ASN A 292 -11.41 11.17 -12.93
N VAL A 293 -12.04 12.16 -13.56
CA VAL A 293 -12.56 13.38 -12.90
C VAL A 293 -13.64 13.04 -11.86
N ASP A 294 -13.55 13.69 -10.69
CA ASP A 294 -14.42 13.53 -9.52
C ASP A 294 -14.37 12.11 -8.90
N THR A 295 -13.39 11.27 -9.25
CA THR A 295 -13.30 9.89 -8.74
C THR A 295 -11.98 9.61 -8.03
N TRP A 296 -11.98 8.56 -7.21
CA TRP A 296 -10.81 8.13 -6.47
C TRP A 296 -10.56 6.63 -6.65
N GLY A 297 -9.43 6.27 -7.24
CA GLY A 297 -9.10 4.90 -7.62
C GLY A 297 -8.28 4.17 -6.57
N VAL A 298 -8.74 2.97 -6.20
CA VAL A 298 -8.02 2.06 -5.29
C VAL A 298 -7.74 0.74 -6.00
N ALA A 299 -6.46 0.36 -6.11
CA ALA A 299 -6.07 -0.93 -6.69
C ALA A 299 -5.73 -1.96 -5.61
N MET A 300 -6.40 -3.11 -5.64
CA MET A 300 -6.04 -4.27 -4.83
C MET A 300 -4.88 -5.01 -5.51
N LEU A 301 -3.77 -5.19 -4.81
CA LEU A 301 -2.64 -5.98 -5.31
C LEU A 301 -3.09 -7.45 -5.43
N GLY A 302 -3.04 -7.97 -6.65
CA GLY A 302 -3.45 -9.35 -6.95
C GLY A 302 -4.22 -9.48 -8.25
N ASP A 303 -4.62 -10.72 -8.53
CA ASP A 303 -5.49 -11.15 -9.62
C ASP A 303 -6.70 -11.83 -8.97
N PHE A 304 -7.87 -11.24 -9.18
CA PHE A 304 -9.11 -11.71 -8.56
C PHE A 304 -10.12 -12.20 -9.58
N ASP A 305 -9.67 -12.75 -10.70
CA ASP A 305 -10.57 -13.41 -11.63
C ASP A 305 -11.17 -14.68 -11.00
N ALA A 306 -10.31 -15.61 -10.62
CA ALA A 306 -10.72 -16.90 -10.05
C ALA A 306 -10.68 -16.96 -8.52
N VAL A 307 -9.80 -16.18 -7.87
CA VAL A 307 -9.57 -16.22 -6.43
C VAL A 307 -10.07 -14.90 -5.83
N PRO A 308 -10.96 -14.89 -4.84
CA PRO A 308 -11.43 -13.64 -4.24
C PRO A 308 -10.32 -12.94 -3.44
N PRO A 309 -10.41 -11.61 -3.24
CA PRO A 309 -9.55 -10.90 -2.29
C PRO A 309 -9.65 -11.53 -0.90
N THR A 310 -8.58 -11.46 -0.12
CA THR A 310 -8.64 -11.94 1.28
C THR A 310 -9.66 -11.10 2.07
N PRO A 311 -10.32 -11.66 3.10
CA PRO A 311 -11.24 -10.88 3.93
C PRO A 311 -10.59 -9.63 4.53
N LEU A 312 -9.29 -9.70 4.86
CA LEU A 312 -8.53 -8.56 5.37
C LEU A 312 -8.31 -7.48 4.30
N GLN A 313 -7.94 -7.87 3.07
CA GLN A 313 -7.81 -6.94 1.95
C GLN A 313 -9.12 -6.25 1.63
N LEU A 314 -10.21 -7.01 1.54
CA LEU A 314 -11.55 -6.48 1.27
C LEU A 314 -11.98 -5.49 2.37
N LYS A 315 -11.74 -5.83 3.64
CA LYS A 315 -11.99 -4.97 4.79
C LYS A 315 -11.18 -3.68 4.75
N MET A 316 -9.88 -3.76 4.45
CA MET A 316 -9.01 -2.58 4.40
C MET A 316 -9.31 -1.68 3.20
N THR A 317 -9.66 -2.25 2.04
CA THR A 317 -10.13 -1.51 0.87
C THR A 317 -11.44 -0.79 1.16
N GLY A 318 -12.45 -1.49 1.70
CA GLY A 318 -13.73 -0.89 2.06
C GLY A 318 -13.57 0.21 3.12
N ARG A 319 -12.72 -0.01 4.13
CA ARG A 319 -12.39 0.99 5.15
C ARG A 319 -11.73 2.24 4.58
N LEU A 320 -10.74 2.08 3.71
CA LEU A 320 -10.04 3.19 3.07
C LEU A 320 -11.01 4.03 2.22
N ILE A 321 -11.85 3.37 1.43
CA ILE A 321 -12.86 4.03 0.59
C ILE A 321 -13.89 4.74 1.46
N GLY A 322 -14.41 4.10 2.50
CA GLY A 322 -15.35 4.71 3.44
C GLY A 322 -14.76 5.98 4.07
N TRP A 323 -13.53 5.90 4.61
CA TRP A 323 -12.84 7.08 5.14
C TRP A 323 -12.70 8.19 4.11
N ARG A 324 -12.23 7.89 2.88
CA ARG A 324 -12.05 8.89 1.82
C ARG A 324 -13.38 9.56 1.46
N LEU A 325 -14.43 8.79 1.22
CA LEU A 325 -15.75 9.30 0.83
C LEU A 325 -16.39 10.13 1.94
N SER A 326 -16.10 9.83 3.21
CA SER A 326 -16.58 10.62 4.35
C SER A 326 -16.08 12.07 4.35
N LEU A 327 -14.88 12.32 3.82
CA LEU A 327 -14.28 13.66 3.73
C LEU A 327 -15.03 14.58 2.77
N ASP A 328 -15.74 14.00 1.79
CA ASP A 328 -16.59 14.72 0.83
C ASP A 328 -18.10 14.48 1.07
N HIS A 329 -18.46 13.89 2.22
CA HIS A 329 -19.84 13.58 2.62
C HIS A 329 -20.61 12.70 1.61
N VAL A 330 -19.91 11.77 0.95
CA VAL A 330 -20.50 10.87 -0.03
C VAL A 330 -20.95 9.57 0.62
N ASN A 331 -22.20 9.16 0.38
CA ASN A 331 -22.75 7.90 0.89
C ASN A 331 -22.21 6.69 0.10
N PRO A 332 -21.48 5.74 0.73
CA PRO A 332 -20.97 4.52 0.07
C PRO A 332 -22.04 3.62 -0.57
N LEU A 333 -23.26 3.62 -0.03
CA LEU A 333 -24.41 2.86 -0.55
C LEU A 333 -25.25 3.66 -1.57
N GLY A 334 -24.83 4.89 -1.87
CA GLY A 334 -25.52 5.77 -2.79
C GLY A 334 -25.27 5.43 -4.26
N SER A 335 -25.76 6.33 -5.11
CA SER A 335 -25.52 6.35 -6.54
C SER A 335 -25.02 7.72 -6.97
N VAL A 336 -24.23 7.75 -8.03
CA VAL A 336 -23.62 8.95 -8.60
C VAL A 336 -23.93 9.03 -10.10
N VAL A 337 -24.03 10.24 -10.62
CA VAL A 337 -24.05 10.51 -12.06
C VAL A 337 -22.71 11.16 -12.43
N LEU A 338 -21.92 10.48 -13.26
CA LEU A 338 -20.61 10.92 -13.71
C LEU A 338 -20.63 11.11 -15.22
N THR A 339 -20.05 12.21 -15.71
CA THR A 339 -19.96 12.49 -17.15
C THR A 339 -18.71 11.87 -17.72
N SER A 340 -18.87 11.00 -18.72
CA SER A 340 -17.76 10.40 -19.44
C SER A 340 -17.03 11.45 -20.28
N ALA A 341 -15.71 11.52 -20.18
CA ALA A 341 -14.88 12.23 -21.14
C ALA A 341 -14.77 11.49 -22.49
N GLY A 342 -15.30 10.26 -22.57
CA GLY A 342 -15.16 9.37 -23.72
C GLY A 342 -13.73 8.86 -23.88
N GLY A 343 -13.40 8.40 -25.09
CA GLY A 343 -12.10 7.85 -25.44
C GLY A 343 -12.18 6.35 -25.75
N THR A 344 -11.05 5.77 -26.15
CA THR A 344 -10.95 4.34 -26.53
C THR A 344 -11.00 3.38 -25.33
N PHE A 345 -10.88 3.90 -24.11
CA PHE A 345 -10.78 3.16 -22.86
C PHE A 345 -12.14 2.91 -22.19
N THR A 346 -13.21 3.49 -22.71
CA THR A 346 -14.56 3.37 -22.16
C THR A 346 -15.55 3.03 -23.26
N HIS A 347 -16.60 2.29 -22.89
CA HIS A 347 -17.73 2.03 -23.77
C HIS A 347 -18.76 3.19 -23.76
N PHE A 348 -18.55 4.22 -22.94
CA PHE A 348 -19.38 5.42 -22.91
C PHE A 348 -18.86 6.52 -23.85
N PRO A 349 -19.69 7.12 -24.72
CA PRO A 349 -19.27 8.24 -25.54
C PRO A 349 -19.07 9.51 -24.70
N ALA A 350 -18.24 10.43 -25.19
CA ALA A 350 -18.01 11.71 -24.54
C ALA A 350 -19.33 12.46 -24.29
N GLY A 351 -19.53 12.94 -23.06
CA GLY A 351 -20.74 13.62 -22.61
C GLY A 351 -21.87 12.70 -22.12
N ALA A 352 -21.74 11.37 -22.23
CA ALA A 352 -22.70 10.46 -21.61
C ALA A 352 -22.59 10.52 -20.08
N SER A 353 -23.73 10.46 -19.39
CA SER A 353 -23.78 10.58 -17.92
C SER A 353 -24.50 9.38 -17.28
N PRO A 354 -23.89 8.18 -17.24
CA PRO A 354 -24.50 7.03 -16.59
C PRO A 354 -24.72 7.24 -15.09
N THR A 355 -25.75 6.59 -14.56
CA THR A 355 -25.94 6.43 -13.12
C THR A 355 -25.21 5.16 -12.66
N LEU A 356 -24.28 5.33 -11.73
CA LEU A 356 -23.42 4.28 -11.20
C LEU A 356 -23.61 4.19 -9.67
N PRO A 357 -23.35 3.05 -9.03
CA PRO A 357 -23.15 3.02 -7.59
C PRO A 357 -22.02 3.98 -7.18
N THR A 358 -22.06 4.57 -5.99
CA THR A 358 -20.97 5.43 -5.49
C THR A 358 -19.62 4.72 -5.49
N ILE A 359 -19.63 3.42 -5.17
CA ILE A 359 -18.45 2.56 -5.26
C ILE A 359 -18.70 1.55 -6.36
N PHE A 360 -17.93 1.63 -7.42
CA PHE A 360 -18.06 0.77 -8.59
C PHE A 360 -16.67 0.29 -9.04
N THR A 361 -16.63 -0.50 -10.09
CA THR A 361 -15.41 -1.14 -10.58
C THR A 361 -15.01 -0.61 -11.93
N HIS A 362 -13.74 -0.82 -12.29
CA HIS A 362 -13.25 -0.43 -13.60
C HIS A 362 -14.10 -1.00 -14.75
N ARG A 363 -14.46 -2.28 -14.69
CA ARG A 363 -15.30 -2.94 -15.71
C ARG A 363 -16.69 -2.33 -15.90
N ASP A 364 -17.23 -1.61 -14.90
CA ASP A 364 -18.56 -0.98 -15.02
C ASP A 364 -18.55 0.20 -16.01
N VAL A 365 -17.37 0.73 -16.35
CA VAL A 365 -17.21 1.89 -17.25
C VAL A 365 -16.13 1.73 -18.31
N GLY A 366 -15.17 0.83 -18.10
CA GLY A 366 -14.00 0.60 -18.95
C GLY A 366 -14.17 -0.57 -19.91
N ASN A 367 -13.15 -0.82 -20.73
CA ASN A 367 -13.08 -1.95 -21.66
C ASN A 367 -12.16 -3.04 -21.08
N THR A 368 -12.47 -3.48 -19.86
CA THR A 368 -11.60 -4.33 -19.03
C THR A 368 -12.41 -5.31 -18.18
N ASP A 369 -11.76 -6.39 -17.75
CA ASP A 369 -12.29 -7.32 -16.75
C ASP A 369 -11.93 -6.89 -15.31
N CYS A 370 -11.11 -5.87 -15.11
CA CYS A 370 -10.73 -5.36 -13.79
C CYS A 370 -11.98 -5.01 -12.92
N PRO A 371 -12.07 -5.46 -11.66
CA PRO A 371 -11.04 -6.06 -10.80
C PRO A 371 -11.02 -7.60 -10.78
N GLY A 372 -11.54 -8.27 -11.82
CA GLY A 372 -11.70 -9.73 -11.86
C GLY A 372 -13.06 -10.19 -11.31
N ASN A 373 -13.50 -11.38 -11.75
CA ASN A 373 -14.84 -11.90 -11.48
C ASN A 373 -15.12 -12.16 -9.99
N ALA A 374 -14.15 -12.72 -9.26
CA ALA A 374 -14.31 -13.00 -7.84
C ALA A 374 -14.36 -11.72 -6.99
N ALA A 375 -13.55 -10.70 -7.30
CA ALA A 375 -13.64 -9.40 -6.63
C ALA A 375 -14.93 -8.65 -7.00
N TYR A 376 -15.36 -8.71 -8.27
CA TYR A 376 -16.61 -8.09 -8.69
C TYR A 376 -17.82 -8.64 -7.93
N ALA A 377 -17.85 -9.95 -7.68
CA ALA A 377 -18.89 -10.58 -6.86
C ALA A 377 -18.90 -10.09 -5.40
N ALA A 378 -17.76 -9.62 -4.87
CA ALA A 378 -17.61 -9.13 -3.50
C ALA A 378 -17.96 -7.63 -3.33
N MET A 379 -18.35 -6.92 -4.40
CA MET A 379 -18.59 -5.47 -4.34
C MET A 379 -19.77 -5.06 -3.45
N GLY A 380 -20.74 -5.95 -3.20
CA GLY A 380 -21.80 -5.72 -2.22
C GLY A 380 -21.22 -5.60 -0.80
N GLU A 381 -20.45 -6.61 -0.39
CA GLU A 381 -19.76 -6.66 0.90
C GLU A 381 -18.81 -5.47 1.09
N LEU A 382 -18.05 -5.10 0.06
CA LEU A 382 -17.15 -3.94 0.11
C LEU A 382 -17.92 -2.63 0.37
N ARG A 383 -19.09 -2.44 -0.25
CA ARG A 383 -19.93 -1.26 -0.01
C ARG A 383 -20.50 -1.24 1.40
N ASP A 384 -20.92 -2.39 1.93
CA ASP A 384 -21.42 -2.52 3.30
C ASP A 384 -20.31 -2.22 4.32
N ILE A 385 -19.09 -2.72 4.08
CA ILE A 385 -17.90 -2.40 4.87
C ILE A 385 -17.65 -0.89 4.83
N ALA A 386 -17.56 -0.29 3.64
CA ALA A 386 -17.34 1.15 3.51
C ALA A 386 -18.41 1.98 4.23
N ALA A 387 -19.69 1.61 4.10
CA ALA A 387 -20.81 2.25 4.76
C ALA A 387 -20.69 2.20 6.29
N SER A 388 -20.32 1.04 6.84
CA SER A 388 -20.14 0.85 8.29
C SER A 388 -19.09 1.78 8.90
N PHE A 389 -18.06 2.17 8.14
CA PHE A 389 -17.03 3.11 8.58
C PHE A 389 -17.43 4.59 8.45
N THR A 390 -18.48 4.89 7.67
CA THR A 390 -19.04 6.25 7.50
C THR A 390 -20.30 6.51 8.33
N ALA A 391 -20.85 5.48 8.98
CA ALA A 391 -22.07 5.61 9.76
C ALA A 391 -21.86 6.52 10.98
N PRO A 392 -22.80 7.42 11.31
CA PRO A 392 -22.80 8.10 12.60
C PRO A 392 -22.84 7.06 13.73
N PRO A 393 -22.19 7.29 14.88
CA PRO A 393 -22.10 6.33 16.00
C PRO A 393 -23.42 5.74 16.55
N GLY A 394 -24.59 6.18 16.06
CA GLY A 394 -25.90 5.83 16.57
C GLY A 394 -26.78 4.94 15.68
N ALA A 395 -26.39 4.56 14.45
CA ALA A 395 -27.24 3.70 13.62
C ALA A 395 -27.20 2.22 14.04
N LEU A 396 -26.03 1.76 14.52
CA LEU A 396 -25.81 0.54 15.28
C LEU A 396 -24.63 0.84 16.19
N SER A 397 -24.80 0.82 17.51
CA SER A 397 -23.65 1.02 18.39
C SER A 397 -22.77 -0.23 18.33
N ALA A 398 -21.44 -0.06 18.36
CA ALA A 398 -20.49 -1.16 18.52
C ALA A 398 -20.88 -2.10 19.68
N MET A 399 -21.51 -1.54 20.72
CA MET A 399 -22.03 -2.27 21.87
C MET A 399 -23.19 -3.20 21.51
N ASP A 400 -24.10 -2.79 20.63
CA ASP A 400 -25.23 -3.63 20.23
C ASP A 400 -24.79 -4.82 19.37
N MET A 401 -23.69 -4.67 18.62
CA MET A 401 -23.10 -5.76 17.84
C MET A 401 -22.31 -6.77 18.68
N LEU A 402 -21.85 -6.38 19.88
CA LEU A 402 -21.11 -7.27 20.79
C LEU A 402 -22.03 -8.12 21.68
N ARG A 403 -23.30 -7.71 21.88
CA ARG A 403 -24.22 -8.38 22.82
C ARG A 403 -24.34 -9.88 22.53
N GLY A 404 -24.21 -10.68 23.59
CA GLY A 404 -24.37 -12.14 23.54
C GLY A 404 -23.09 -12.91 23.20
N GLY A 405 -21.95 -12.24 23.01
CA GLY A 405 -20.63 -12.85 22.85
C GLY A 405 -19.78 -12.82 24.11
N ALA A 406 -18.76 -13.69 24.18
CA ALA A 406 -17.87 -13.81 25.33
C ALA A 406 -17.09 -12.52 25.65
N ILE A 407 -16.81 -11.70 24.63
CA ILE A 407 -16.19 -10.38 24.79
C ILE A 407 -17.14 -9.42 25.53
N PHE A 408 -18.42 -9.39 25.16
CA PHE A 408 -19.41 -8.57 25.83
C PHE A 408 -19.64 -9.00 27.28
N ASP A 409 -19.75 -10.32 27.52
CA ASP A 409 -19.94 -10.86 28.86
C ASP A 409 -18.78 -10.48 29.78
N ARG A 410 -17.54 -10.59 29.29
CA ARG A 410 -16.35 -10.20 30.04
C ARG A 410 -16.28 -8.68 30.26
N TRP A 411 -16.60 -7.87 29.25
CA TRP A 411 -16.67 -6.42 29.38
C TRP A 411 -17.71 -5.99 30.42
N GLN A 412 -18.89 -6.61 30.42
CA GLN A 412 -19.93 -6.35 31.39
C GLN A 412 -19.50 -6.75 32.80
N ALA A 413 -18.83 -7.90 32.95
CA ALA A 413 -18.26 -8.34 34.24
C ALA A 413 -17.16 -7.39 34.77
N MET A 414 -16.52 -6.63 33.90
CA MET A 414 -15.51 -5.62 34.25
C MET A 414 -16.09 -4.23 34.53
N GLY A 415 -17.42 -4.09 34.62
CA GLY A 415 -18.08 -2.82 34.92
C GLY A 415 -18.60 -2.05 33.70
N GLY A 416 -18.55 -2.66 32.51
CA GLY A 416 -19.12 -2.10 31.30
C GLY A 416 -18.54 -0.73 30.94
N ALA A 417 -19.39 0.22 30.56
CA ALA A 417 -18.98 1.56 30.13
C ALA A 417 -18.29 2.39 31.23
N SER A 418 -18.49 2.04 32.50
CA SER A 418 -17.79 2.65 33.65
C SER A 418 -16.56 1.86 34.09
N GLY A 419 -16.28 0.75 33.41
CA GLY A 419 -15.13 -0.11 33.67
C GLY A 419 -13.84 0.42 33.02
N PRO A 420 -12.71 -0.29 33.24
CA PRO A 420 -11.39 0.18 32.81
C PRO A 420 -11.21 0.23 31.28
N LEU A 421 -12.09 -0.43 30.51
CA LEU A 421 -12.04 -0.40 29.04
C LEU A 421 -12.87 0.75 28.43
N GLY A 422 -13.87 1.28 29.13
CA GLY A 422 -14.81 2.27 28.57
C GLY A 422 -15.83 1.68 27.59
N VAL A 423 -16.38 2.49 26.69
CA VAL A 423 -17.39 2.06 25.71
C VAL A 423 -16.71 1.35 24.53
N ALA A 424 -17.37 0.36 23.90
CA ALA A 424 -16.80 -0.22 22.68
C ALA A 424 -16.82 0.77 21.54
N THR A 425 -15.72 0.75 20.80
CA THR A 425 -15.47 1.57 19.61
C THR A 425 -15.50 0.72 18.34
N SER A 426 -15.57 -0.62 18.46
CA SER A 426 -15.75 -1.55 17.33
C SER A 426 -16.73 -2.68 17.65
N PRO A 427 -17.40 -3.26 16.63
CA PRO A 427 -17.99 -4.59 16.77
C PRO A 427 -16.92 -5.67 16.98
N GLU A 428 -17.37 -6.91 17.21
CA GLU A 428 -16.48 -8.07 17.22
C GLU A 428 -15.91 -8.30 15.82
N ALA A 429 -14.58 -8.42 15.74
CA ALA A 429 -13.86 -8.66 14.51
C ALA A 429 -13.03 -9.95 14.60
N ALA A 430 -12.82 -10.59 13.46
CA ALA A 430 -11.88 -11.70 13.35
C ALA A 430 -10.43 -11.20 13.34
N ALA A 431 -9.57 -11.88 14.09
CA ALA A 431 -8.11 -11.83 13.95
C ALA A 431 -7.62 -13.16 13.35
N ASP A 432 -6.34 -13.52 13.53
CA ASP A 432 -5.78 -14.74 12.94
C ASP A 432 -6.47 -16.02 13.46
N GLY A 433 -6.71 -16.99 12.57
CA GLY A 433 -7.41 -18.23 12.88
C GLY A 433 -8.78 -18.05 13.57
N HIS A 434 -8.92 -18.64 14.77
CA HIS A 434 -10.17 -18.63 15.55
C HIS A 434 -10.27 -17.46 16.55
N ILE A 435 -9.39 -16.47 16.43
CA ILE A 435 -9.32 -15.35 17.36
C ILE A 435 -10.41 -14.32 17.00
N ARG A 436 -11.02 -13.75 18.04
CA ARG A 436 -11.96 -12.65 17.96
C ARG A 436 -11.49 -11.50 18.84
N TYR A 437 -11.78 -10.26 18.46
CA TYR A 437 -11.43 -9.11 19.28
C TYR A 437 -12.44 -7.97 19.13
N ALA A 438 -12.45 -7.06 20.09
CA ALA A 438 -13.14 -5.79 20.01
C ALA A 438 -12.34 -4.68 20.69
N THR A 439 -12.51 -3.45 20.23
CA THR A 439 -11.80 -2.27 20.76
C THR A 439 -12.74 -1.42 21.60
N PHE A 440 -12.16 -0.75 22.59
CA PHE A 440 -12.86 0.09 23.55
C PHE A 440 -12.08 1.41 23.73
N ASP A 441 -12.68 2.40 24.38
CA ASP A 441 -12.07 3.74 24.58
C ASP A 441 -10.67 3.69 25.21
N HIS A 442 -10.38 2.69 26.04
CA HIS A 442 -9.16 2.61 26.86
C HIS A 442 -8.37 1.31 26.66
N GLY A 443 -8.67 0.56 25.60
CA GLY A 443 -7.96 -0.69 25.30
C GLY A 443 -8.68 -1.61 24.34
N ALA A 444 -8.36 -2.89 24.42
CA ALA A 444 -9.00 -3.92 23.61
C ALA A 444 -9.26 -5.18 24.43
N MET A 445 -10.12 -6.04 23.88
CA MET A 445 -10.35 -7.37 24.42
C MET A 445 -10.17 -8.40 23.32
N TYR A 446 -9.36 -9.42 23.62
CA TYR A 446 -9.07 -10.52 22.71
C TYR A 446 -9.66 -11.80 23.27
N TRP A 447 -10.29 -12.59 22.41
CA TRP A 447 -10.89 -13.87 22.73
C TRP A 447 -10.32 -14.95 21.82
N SER A 448 -10.03 -16.11 22.42
CA SER A 448 -9.81 -17.36 21.69
C SER A 448 -10.42 -18.52 22.48
N PRO A 449 -10.67 -19.68 21.83
CA PRO A 449 -11.08 -20.88 22.56
C PRO A 449 -10.10 -21.30 23.65
N ALA A 450 -8.81 -20.99 23.50
CA ALA A 450 -7.75 -21.39 24.43
C ALA A 450 -7.62 -20.44 25.63
N THR A 451 -7.80 -19.13 25.42
CA THR A 451 -7.51 -18.09 26.43
C THR A 451 -8.75 -17.44 27.04
N GLY A 452 -9.92 -17.60 26.41
CA GLY A 452 -11.11 -16.82 26.74
C GLY A 452 -10.93 -15.34 26.44
N ALA A 453 -11.87 -14.50 26.89
CA ALA A 453 -11.83 -13.06 26.67
C ALA A 453 -10.91 -12.39 27.69
N GLN A 454 -9.82 -11.77 27.21
CA GLN A 454 -8.80 -11.15 28.03
C GLN A 454 -8.63 -9.66 27.67
N PRO A 455 -8.70 -8.75 28.66
CA PRO A 455 -8.55 -7.32 28.45
C PRO A 455 -7.07 -6.90 28.42
N LEU A 456 -6.76 -5.87 27.65
CA LEU A 456 -5.51 -5.11 27.76
C LEU A 456 -5.82 -3.62 27.74
N THR A 457 -5.17 -2.85 28.62
CA THR A 457 -5.36 -1.40 28.70
C THR A 457 -4.04 -0.64 28.80
N GLY A 458 -4.12 0.68 28.59
CA GLY A 458 -3.04 1.63 28.88
C GLY A 458 -1.67 1.27 28.28
N ALA A 459 -0.61 1.53 29.05
CA ALA A 459 0.77 1.37 28.59
C ALA A 459 1.13 -0.08 28.20
N LEU A 460 0.48 -1.07 28.81
CA LEU A 460 0.68 -2.48 28.46
C LEU A 460 0.06 -2.82 27.10
N TYR A 461 -1.11 -2.25 26.81
CA TYR A 461 -1.72 -2.35 25.49
C TYR A 461 -0.87 -1.69 24.41
N ASP A 462 -0.38 -0.48 24.67
CA ASP A 462 0.48 0.27 23.74
C ASP A 462 1.79 -0.49 23.47
N ALA A 463 2.42 -1.00 24.53
CA ALA A 463 3.64 -1.79 24.44
C ALA A 463 3.43 -3.10 23.67
N TRP A 464 2.35 -3.83 23.95
CA TRP A 464 2.02 -5.05 23.20
C TRP A 464 1.72 -4.75 21.72
N GLY A 465 1.05 -3.63 21.45
CA GLY A 465 0.83 -3.16 20.09
C GLY A 465 2.11 -2.83 19.34
N ALA A 466 3.09 -2.21 20.02
CA ALA A 466 4.42 -1.97 19.45
C ALA A 466 5.22 -3.26 19.19
N LEU A 467 4.86 -4.36 19.86
CA LEU A 467 5.47 -5.68 19.68
C LEU A 467 4.74 -6.55 18.64
N GLY A 468 3.72 -6.02 17.95
CA GLY A 468 3.02 -6.72 16.87
C GLY A 468 1.81 -7.54 17.30
N PHE A 469 1.18 -7.20 18.43
CA PHE A 469 -0.06 -7.79 18.93
C PHE A 469 -0.01 -9.34 18.98
N GLU A 470 -1.06 -10.03 18.54
CA GLU A 470 -1.18 -11.48 18.60
C GLU A 470 -0.20 -12.23 17.69
N ARG A 471 0.38 -11.52 16.71
CA ARG A 471 1.42 -12.06 15.81
C ARG A 471 2.82 -11.84 16.35
N GLY A 472 2.97 -11.03 17.39
CA GLY A 472 4.22 -10.76 18.07
C GLY A 472 4.71 -11.96 18.88
N ALA A 473 5.99 -11.90 19.29
CA ALA A 473 6.65 -12.99 20.01
C ALA A 473 5.98 -13.37 21.35
N LEU A 474 5.13 -12.51 21.90
CA LEU A 474 4.36 -12.78 23.12
C LEU A 474 3.11 -13.65 22.88
N GLY A 475 2.53 -13.61 21.67
CA GLY A 475 1.24 -14.22 21.36
C GLY A 475 0.06 -13.51 22.03
N LEU A 476 -1.02 -14.25 22.27
CA LEU A 476 -2.26 -13.73 22.88
C LEU A 476 -2.13 -13.50 24.39
N PRO A 477 -2.89 -12.55 24.95
CA PRO A 477 -3.06 -12.45 26.39
C PRO A 477 -3.73 -13.70 26.98
N THR A 478 -3.26 -14.11 28.15
CA THR A 478 -3.77 -15.29 28.88
C THR A 478 -4.40 -14.93 30.22
N SER A 479 -4.30 -13.67 30.64
CA SER A 479 -4.95 -13.12 31.84
C SER A 479 -5.49 -11.71 31.59
N GLY A 480 -6.19 -11.13 32.57
CA GLY A 480 -6.25 -9.66 32.67
C GLY A 480 -5.03 -9.12 33.40
N GLU A 481 -4.97 -7.80 33.56
CA GLU A 481 -3.90 -7.12 34.28
C GLU A 481 -3.89 -7.54 35.77
N ILE A 482 -2.72 -7.92 36.26
CA ILE A 482 -2.45 -8.28 37.65
C ILE A 482 -1.79 -7.09 38.33
N SER A 483 -2.50 -6.50 39.28
CA SER A 483 -2.02 -5.36 40.04
C SER A 483 -1.15 -5.82 41.21
N GLU A 484 0.14 -5.52 41.17
CA GLU A 484 1.08 -5.65 42.28
C GLU A 484 1.43 -4.26 42.84
N PRO A 485 2.09 -4.09 44.00
CA PRO A 485 2.37 -2.77 44.56
C PRO A 485 3.16 -1.83 43.63
N GLN A 486 4.23 -2.34 43.02
CA GLN A 486 5.12 -1.57 42.13
C GLN A 486 4.86 -1.86 40.65
N TRP A 487 4.26 -3.00 40.32
CA TRP A 487 4.12 -3.48 38.94
C TRP A 487 2.66 -3.67 38.56
N ILE A 488 2.36 -3.50 37.27
CA ILE A 488 1.17 -4.10 36.65
C ILE A 488 1.67 -5.17 35.68
N VAL A 489 1.28 -6.43 35.90
CA VAL A 489 1.75 -7.58 35.13
C VAL A 489 0.63 -8.09 34.23
N GLN A 490 0.94 -8.30 32.95
CA GLN A 490 0.04 -8.90 31.98
C GLN A 490 0.67 -10.16 31.41
N ASN A 491 -0.02 -11.30 31.53
CA ASN A 491 0.47 -12.57 31.00
C ASN A 491 0.05 -12.77 29.54
N PHE A 492 0.96 -13.38 28.78
CA PHE A 492 0.77 -13.79 27.40
C PHE A 492 1.17 -15.26 27.23
N GLN A 493 0.90 -15.83 26.05
CA GLN A 493 1.21 -17.24 25.74
C GLN A 493 2.70 -17.57 25.86
N HIS A 494 3.57 -16.60 25.58
CA HIS A 494 5.02 -16.81 25.49
C HIS A 494 5.83 -15.86 26.40
N GLY A 495 5.19 -15.15 27.32
CA GLY A 495 5.89 -14.22 28.19
C GLY A 495 4.97 -13.29 28.99
N THR A 496 5.55 -12.21 29.53
CA THR A 496 4.82 -11.17 30.26
C THR A 496 5.22 -9.76 29.81
N LEU A 497 4.32 -8.81 30.04
CA LEU A 497 4.64 -7.38 30.09
C LEU A 497 4.42 -6.86 31.51
N ASN A 498 5.38 -6.11 32.02
CA ASN A 498 5.38 -5.60 33.39
C ASN A 498 5.54 -4.07 33.34
N PHE A 499 4.52 -3.32 33.73
CA PHE A 499 4.56 -1.86 33.81
C PHE A 499 5.02 -1.43 35.20
N ASP A 500 6.12 -0.67 35.26
CA ASP A 500 6.65 -0.06 36.49
C ASP A 500 5.89 1.23 36.81
N ARG A 501 5.25 1.29 37.98
CA ARG A 501 4.55 2.50 38.43
C ARG A 501 5.47 3.63 38.85
N GLU A 502 6.70 3.33 39.25
CA GLU A 502 7.66 4.34 39.70
C GLU A 502 8.24 5.10 38.51
N ASN A 503 8.63 4.37 37.48
CA ASN A 503 9.35 4.92 36.33
C ASN A 503 8.48 5.11 35.09
N GLY A 504 7.28 4.51 35.06
CA GLY A 504 6.37 4.55 33.91
C GLY A 504 6.86 3.74 32.71
N THR A 505 7.78 2.79 32.92
CA THR A 505 8.39 1.98 31.87
C THR A 505 7.70 0.62 31.77
N VAL A 506 7.73 0.01 30.58
CA VAL A 506 7.20 -1.34 30.37
C VAL A 506 8.37 -2.28 30.11
N THR A 507 8.47 -3.36 30.87
CA THR A 507 9.46 -4.42 30.67
C THR A 507 8.80 -5.65 30.06
N ARG A 508 9.33 -6.13 28.94
CA ARG A 508 8.97 -7.41 28.34
C ARG A 508 9.82 -8.53 28.91
N VAL A 509 9.21 -9.67 29.23
CA VAL A 509 9.93 -10.89 29.63
C VAL A 509 9.51 -12.04 28.72
N ILE A 510 10.46 -12.60 27.98
CA ILE A 510 10.30 -13.83 27.17
C ILE A 510 11.45 -14.77 27.54
N ASP A 511 11.14 -16.05 27.79
CA ASP A 511 12.13 -17.07 28.21
C ASP A 511 13.01 -16.64 29.40
N GLY A 512 12.45 -15.83 30.31
CA GLY A 512 13.16 -15.31 31.48
C GLY A 512 14.13 -14.15 31.19
N VAL A 513 14.18 -13.64 29.96
CA VAL A 513 15.02 -12.51 29.56
C VAL A 513 14.22 -11.19 29.62
N PRO A 514 14.50 -10.29 30.58
CA PRO A 514 13.84 -8.99 30.66
C PRO A 514 14.44 -7.99 29.66
N GLN A 515 13.58 -7.25 28.97
CA GLN A 515 13.94 -6.12 28.11
C GLN A 515 13.00 -4.95 28.38
N GLU A 516 13.56 -3.82 28.82
CA GLU A 516 12.81 -2.57 28.92
C GLU A 516 12.46 -2.05 27.51
N LEU A 517 11.19 -1.70 27.32
CA LEU A 517 10.67 -1.17 26.06
C LEU A 517 10.75 0.36 26.08
N PRO A 518 11.13 1.00 24.97
CA PRO A 518 11.12 2.45 24.88
C PRO A 518 9.73 3.00 25.18
N PRO A 519 9.60 4.12 25.90
CA PRO A 519 8.30 4.71 26.20
C PRO A 519 7.56 5.04 24.91
N PRO A 520 6.22 4.87 24.87
CA PRO A 520 5.44 5.27 23.70
C PRO A 520 5.66 6.77 23.44
N PRO A 521 5.77 7.20 22.17
CA PRO A 521 5.98 8.60 21.86
C PRO A 521 4.86 9.41 22.51
N LYS A 522 5.21 10.40 23.34
CA LYS A 522 4.23 11.38 23.82
C LYS A 522 3.61 12.01 22.57
N GLN A 523 2.31 11.82 22.36
CA GLN A 523 1.55 12.68 21.46
C GLN A 523 1.52 14.06 22.10
N GLU A 524 2.61 14.82 21.94
CA GLU A 524 2.48 16.27 21.97
C GLU A 524 1.60 16.65 20.77
N PRO A 525 0.59 17.51 20.95
CA PRO A 525 -0.15 18.03 19.81
C PRO A 525 0.88 18.68 18.91
N VAL A 526 1.12 18.08 17.74
CA VAL A 526 1.92 18.73 16.72
C VAL A 526 1.14 19.99 16.34
N GLN A 527 1.56 21.14 16.87
CA GLN A 527 1.11 22.42 16.35
C GLN A 527 1.64 22.54 14.92
N LEU A 528 0.82 22.10 13.97
CA LEU A 528 1.09 22.19 12.54
C LEU A 528 0.72 23.56 11.93
N GLU A 529 0.52 24.58 12.76
CA GLU A 529 0.14 25.90 12.26
C GLU A 529 0.99 27.01 12.89
N ARG A 530 1.97 27.49 12.11
CA ARG A 530 2.44 28.87 12.26
C ARG A 530 1.32 29.79 11.78
N PHE A 531 0.40 30.15 12.68
CA PHE A 531 -0.41 31.34 12.50
C PHE A 531 0.12 32.46 13.38
N SER A 532 0.74 33.46 12.77
CA SER A 532 0.87 34.77 13.40
C SER A 532 -0.52 35.41 13.47
N ARG A 533 -0.88 35.96 14.63
CA ARG A 533 -2.07 36.81 14.79
C ARG A 533 -2.03 37.93 13.75
N ILE A 534 -3.07 38.04 12.94
CA ILE A 534 -3.40 39.31 12.27
C ILE A 534 -4.07 40.17 13.33
N GLU A 535 -3.37 41.21 13.80
CA GLU A 535 -4.01 42.29 14.54
C GLU A 535 -4.96 43.01 13.60
N MET A 536 -6.25 42.93 13.87
CA MET A 536 -7.24 43.84 13.29
C MET A 536 -7.01 45.22 13.91
N GLN A 537 -6.50 46.16 13.11
CA GLN A 537 -6.68 47.58 13.40
C GLN A 537 -8.04 48.04 12.88
N SER A 538 -8.70 48.78 13.77
CA SER A 538 -10.03 49.39 13.74
C SER A 538 -10.39 50.18 12.49
#